data_AF-A0A662RDM9-F1
#
_entry.id   AF-A0A662RDM9-F1
#
_cell.length_a   1.000
_cell.length_b   1.000
_cell.length_c   1.000
_cell.angle_alpha   90.00
_cell.angle_beta   90.00
_cell.angle_gamma   90.00
#
_symmetry.space_group_name_H-M   'P 1'
#
loop_
_entity.id
_entity.type
_entity.pdbx_description
1 polymer ?
#
loop_
_entity_poly.entity_id
_entity_poly.type
_entity_poly.pdbx_seq_one_letter_code
_entity_poly.pdbx_strand_id
1 'polypeptide(L)'
;MKPIEKDFPIEHVNEIAEREAHAKEKYRPVLFIHKWWARRLGSVFRTIVLYTLVDENTKVLDERTGKWRKITEEELENPWLLYLKDVDFGDKVVLDPMMGGGTTVVEALRTGCKVVAQDLNPVAWFLV
;
A
#
# COMPACT_ATOMS: atom_id res chain seq x y z
N MET A 1 -12.57 -1.56 15.52
CA MET A 1 -11.55 -2.60 15.27
C MET A 1 -11.20 -2.55 13.79
N LYS A 2 -9.93 -2.38 13.46
CA LYS A 2 -9.47 -2.25 12.06
C LYS A 2 -9.54 -3.62 11.37
N PRO A 3 -9.76 -3.69 10.05
CA PRO A 3 -9.87 -4.97 9.35
C PRO A 3 -8.67 -5.89 9.54
N ILE A 4 -7.45 -5.34 9.56
CA ILE A 4 -6.21 -6.11 9.78
C ILE A 4 -6.19 -6.89 11.11
N GLU A 5 -6.94 -6.44 12.11
CA GLU A 5 -7.02 -7.09 13.43
C GLU A 5 -8.01 -8.28 13.42
N LYS A 6 -8.90 -8.33 12.41
CA LYS A 6 -9.90 -9.40 12.25
C LYS A 6 -9.44 -10.47 11.27
N ASP A 7 -8.96 -10.04 10.11
CA ASP A 7 -8.55 -10.92 9.03
C ASP A 7 -7.50 -10.24 8.13
N PHE A 8 -6.73 -11.07 7.41
CA PHE A 8 -5.81 -10.63 6.38
C PHE A 8 -5.88 -11.63 5.21
N PRO A 9 -6.00 -11.16 3.94
CA PRO A 9 -6.33 -12.02 2.80
C PRO A 9 -5.09 -12.76 2.29
N ILE A 10 -4.55 -13.67 3.10
CA ILE A 10 -3.25 -14.34 2.89
C ILE A 10 -3.23 -15.09 1.55
N GLU A 11 -4.27 -15.85 1.23
CA GLU A 11 -4.31 -16.65 0.00
C GLU A 11 -4.24 -15.77 -1.26
N HIS A 12 -5.07 -14.73 -1.30
CA HIS A 12 -5.14 -13.82 -2.44
C HIS A 12 -3.88 -12.97 -2.58
N VAL A 13 -3.34 -12.44 -1.47
CA VAL A 13 -2.10 -11.64 -1.52
C VAL A 13 -0.91 -12.50 -1.90
N ASN A 14 -0.86 -13.77 -1.48
CA ASN A 14 0.23 -14.68 -1.82
C ASN A 14 0.33 -14.92 -3.33
N GLU A 15 -0.78 -15.13 -4.03
CA GLU A 15 -0.77 -15.32 -5.49
C GLU A 15 -0.12 -14.12 -6.22
N ILE A 16 -0.46 -12.91 -5.79
CA ILE A 16 0.08 -11.67 -6.39
C ILE A 16 1.53 -11.45 -5.96
N ALA A 17 1.84 -11.71 -4.68
CA ALA A 17 3.17 -11.56 -4.12
C ALA A 17 4.18 -12.52 -4.76
N GLU A 18 3.79 -13.77 -5.03
CA GLU A 18 4.65 -14.74 -5.70
C GLU A 18 5.03 -14.24 -7.11
N ARG A 19 4.05 -13.81 -7.89
CA ARG A 19 4.29 -13.23 -9.23
C ARG A 19 5.17 -11.99 -9.17
N GLU A 20 4.88 -11.06 -8.24
CA GLU A 20 5.69 -9.85 -8.05
C GLU A 20 7.14 -10.21 -7.68
N ALA A 21 7.33 -11.23 -6.83
CA ALA A 21 8.64 -11.61 -6.32
C ALA A 21 9.60 -12.11 -7.40
N HIS A 22 9.09 -12.74 -8.46
CA HIS A 22 9.88 -13.29 -9.56
C HIS A 22 10.34 -12.25 -10.60
N ALA A 23 9.70 -11.08 -10.69
CA ALA A 23 10.04 -10.05 -11.67
C ALA A 23 9.83 -8.62 -11.10
N LYS A 24 10.42 -8.35 -9.94
CA LYS A 24 10.18 -7.13 -9.17
C LYS A 24 10.54 -5.86 -9.95
N GLU A 25 11.62 -5.91 -10.71
CA GLU A 25 12.11 -4.83 -11.56
C GLU A 25 11.14 -4.50 -12.71
N LYS A 26 10.36 -5.49 -13.17
CA LYS A 26 9.34 -5.30 -14.20
C LYS A 26 8.06 -4.72 -13.63
N TYR A 27 7.62 -5.18 -12.46
CA TYR A 27 6.36 -4.75 -11.85
C TYR A 27 6.47 -3.43 -11.08
N ARG A 28 7.65 -3.10 -10.54
CA ARG A 28 7.88 -1.94 -9.67
C ARG A 28 9.13 -1.14 -10.08
N PRO A 29 9.24 -0.68 -11.33
CA PRO A 29 10.50 -0.14 -11.87
C PRO A 29 11.06 1.02 -11.02
N VAL A 30 10.21 1.94 -10.55
CA VAL A 30 10.61 3.07 -9.70
C VAL A 30 11.28 2.61 -8.41
N LEU A 31 10.73 1.58 -7.76
CA LEU A 31 11.29 1.01 -6.54
C LEU A 31 12.54 0.15 -6.81
N PHE A 32 12.90 -0.14 -8.05
CA PHE A 32 14.00 -1.07 -8.38
C PHE A 32 15.07 -0.45 -9.29
N ILE A 33 15.10 0.89 -9.44
CA ILE A 33 16.19 1.61 -10.12
C ILE A 33 17.55 1.26 -9.50
N HIS A 34 17.61 1.09 -8.18
CA HIS A 34 18.78 0.61 -7.47
C HIS A 34 18.47 -0.66 -6.66
N LYS A 35 19.42 -1.59 -6.66
CA LYS A 35 19.30 -2.85 -5.92
C LYS A 35 19.41 -2.59 -4.41
N TRP A 36 18.32 -2.83 -3.69
CA TRP A 36 18.29 -2.80 -2.23
C TRP A 36 18.10 -4.21 -1.66
N TRP A 37 18.89 -4.55 -0.64
CA TRP A 37 18.74 -5.82 0.05
C TRP A 37 17.47 -5.83 0.91
N ALA A 38 16.77 -6.97 0.97
CA ALA A 38 15.55 -7.16 1.77
C ALA A 38 14.36 -6.22 1.44
N ARG A 39 14.28 -5.64 0.23
CA ARG A 39 13.11 -4.86 -0.20
C ARG A 39 11.84 -5.72 -0.20
N ARG A 40 10.82 -5.23 0.52
CA ARG A 40 9.51 -5.88 0.67
C ARG A 40 8.65 -5.65 -0.56
N LEU A 41 7.74 -6.59 -0.83
CA LEU A 41 6.86 -6.55 -1.99
C LEU A 41 5.80 -5.47 -1.82
N GLY A 42 5.56 -4.72 -2.88
CA GLY A 42 4.54 -3.67 -2.91
C GLY A 42 3.14 -4.26 -2.74
N SER A 43 2.86 -5.44 -3.30
CA SER A 43 1.57 -6.14 -3.10
C SER A 43 1.25 -6.37 -1.62
N VAL A 44 2.22 -6.88 -0.87
CA VAL A 44 2.08 -7.14 0.58
C VAL A 44 1.86 -5.83 1.34
N PHE A 45 2.69 -4.81 1.08
CA PHE A 45 2.56 -3.52 1.75
C PHE A 45 1.27 -2.79 1.39
N ARG A 46 0.81 -2.89 0.15
CA ARG A 46 -0.49 -2.36 -0.27
C ARG A 46 -1.62 -2.98 0.53
N THR A 47 -1.61 -4.30 0.71
CA THR A 47 -2.63 -5.00 1.52
C THR A 47 -2.57 -4.54 2.98
N ILE A 48 -1.36 -4.41 3.56
CA ILE A 48 -1.18 -3.91 4.93
C ILE A 48 -1.77 -2.50 5.07
N VAL A 49 -1.38 -1.57 4.19
CA VAL A 49 -1.88 -0.19 4.19
C VAL A 49 -3.40 -0.17 4.08
N LEU A 50 -3.97 -0.91 3.14
CA LEU A 50 -5.42 -0.99 2.93
C LEU A 50 -6.17 -1.52 4.15
N TYR A 51 -5.77 -2.69 4.67
CA TYR A 51 -6.45 -3.33 5.81
C TYR A 51 -6.23 -2.60 7.13
N THR A 52 -5.19 -1.77 7.23
CA THR A 52 -4.92 -0.96 8.43
C THR A 52 -5.68 0.36 8.40
N LEU A 53 -5.74 1.02 7.23
CA LEU A 53 -6.17 2.41 7.15
C LEU A 53 -7.61 2.59 6.71
N VAL A 54 -8.24 1.59 6.08
CA VAL A 54 -9.64 1.70 5.67
C VAL A 54 -10.56 1.96 6.87
N ASP A 55 -11.52 2.85 6.64
CA ASP A 55 -12.59 3.26 7.56
C ASP A 55 -13.71 3.97 6.79
N GLU A 56 -14.78 4.35 7.50
CA GLU A 56 -15.99 4.99 6.95
C GLU A 56 -15.74 6.32 6.21
N ASN A 57 -14.58 6.95 6.42
CA ASN A 57 -14.20 8.20 5.77
C ASN A 57 -13.43 7.98 4.47
N THR A 58 -13.11 6.72 4.14
CA THR A 58 -12.38 6.36 2.92
C THR A 58 -13.18 6.76 1.69
N LYS A 59 -12.49 7.40 0.75
CA LYS A 59 -13.02 7.69 -0.57
C LYS A 59 -12.46 6.72 -1.58
N VAL A 60 -13.31 6.33 -2.53
CA VAL A 60 -12.95 5.42 -3.61
C VAL A 60 -13.22 6.14 -4.92
N LEU A 61 -12.27 6.11 -5.85
CA LEU A 61 -12.48 6.66 -7.18
C LEU A 61 -13.39 5.72 -7.96
N ASP A 62 -14.51 6.23 -8.45
CA ASP A 62 -15.37 5.50 -9.35
C ASP A 62 -14.83 5.64 -10.78
N GLU A 63 -14.28 4.55 -11.33
CA GLU A 63 -13.64 4.54 -12.66
C GLU A 63 -14.60 4.91 -13.80
N ARG A 64 -15.91 4.67 -13.65
CA ARG A 64 -16.90 4.95 -14.70
C ARG A 64 -17.25 6.43 -14.74
N THR A 65 -17.35 7.06 -13.58
CA THR A 65 -17.77 8.45 -13.46
C THR A 65 -16.61 9.43 -13.27
N GLY A 66 -15.42 8.94 -12.94
CA GLY A 66 -14.23 9.73 -12.62
C GLY A 66 -14.36 10.54 -11.33
N LYS A 67 -15.36 10.25 -10.49
CA LYS A 67 -15.64 11.00 -9.27
C LYS A 67 -15.32 10.18 -8.03
N TRP A 68 -14.87 10.86 -6.98
CA TRP A 68 -14.71 10.27 -5.66
C TRP A 68 -16.07 10.03 -5.03
N ARG A 69 -16.29 8.80 -4.55
CA ARG A 69 -17.46 8.42 -3.75
C ARG A 69 -17.04 7.93 -2.37
N LYS A 70 -18.00 7.87 -1.46
CA LYS A 70 -17.79 7.20 -0.18
C LYS A 70 -17.70 5.68 -0.38
N ILE A 71 -16.97 5.03 0.52
CA ILE A 71 -16.91 3.58 0.67
C ILE A 71 -18.32 3.00 0.96
N THR A 72 -18.62 1.81 0.46
CA THR A 72 -19.86 1.08 0.80
C THR A 72 -19.68 0.21 2.04
N GLU A 73 -20.77 -0.24 2.66
CA GLU A 73 -20.70 -1.17 3.81
C GLU A 73 -20.00 -2.48 3.44
N GLU A 74 -20.31 -3.04 2.25
CA GLU A 74 -19.66 -4.26 1.73
C GLU A 74 -18.13 -4.09 1.57
N GLU A 75 -17.68 -2.93 1.07
CA GLU A 75 -16.25 -2.63 0.91
C GLU A 75 -15.54 -2.41 2.26
N LEU A 76 -16.28 -1.93 3.26
CA LEU A 76 -15.77 -1.77 4.62
C LEU A 76 -15.63 -3.12 5.34
N GLU A 77 -16.56 -4.04 5.10
CA GLU A 77 -16.52 -5.41 5.61
C GLU A 77 -15.46 -6.26 4.90
N ASN A 78 -15.30 -6.07 3.59
CA ASN A 78 -14.31 -6.77 2.78
C ASN A 78 -13.42 -5.78 1.99
N PRO A 79 -12.35 -5.25 2.62
CA PRO A 79 -11.43 -4.33 1.97
C PRO A 79 -10.73 -4.89 0.74
N TRP A 80 -10.69 -6.21 0.55
CA TRP A 80 -10.11 -6.82 -0.65
C TRP A 80 -10.78 -6.32 -1.94
N LEU A 81 -12.06 -5.97 -1.88
CA LEU A 81 -12.80 -5.39 -3.01
C LEU A 81 -12.23 -4.05 -3.49
N LEU A 82 -11.43 -3.38 -2.64
CA LEU A 82 -10.75 -2.12 -2.94
C LEU A 82 -9.31 -2.33 -3.43
N TYR A 83 -8.79 -3.55 -3.41
CA TYR A 83 -7.36 -3.80 -3.64
C TYR A 83 -6.86 -3.31 -5.00
N LEU A 84 -7.67 -3.36 -6.05
CA LEU A 84 -7.30 -2.83 -7.37
C LEU A 84 -7.82 -1.42 -7.65
N LYS A 85 -8.59 -0.82 -6.73
CA LYS A 85 -9.17 0.51 -6.90
C LYS A 85 -8.24 1.60 -6.38
N ASP A 86 -8.44 2.82 -6.88
CA ASP A 86 -7.83 4.01 -6.30
C ASP A 86 -8.63 4.42 -5.06
N VAL A 87 -7.93 4.47 -3.94
CA VAL A 87 -8.48 4.80 -2.62
C VAL A 87 -7.75 6.01 -2.06
N ASP A 88 -8.49 6.87 -1.39
CA ASP A 88 -7.98 8.03 -0.67
C ASP A 88 -8.37 7.90 0.80
N PHE A 89 -7.37 7.72 1.65
CA PHE A 89 -7.53 7.63 3.10
C PHE A 89 -7.49 9.01 3.78
N GLY A 90 -7.42 10.09 3.01
CA GLY A 90 -7.32 11.47 3.47
C GLY A 90 -5.95 11.81 4.06
N ASP A 91 -5.90 12.81 4.93
CA ASP A 91 -4.66 13.34 5.52
C ASP A 91 -4.04 12.44 6.62
N LYS A 92 -4.30 11.13 6.60
CA LYS A 92 -3.68 10.19 7.56
C LYS A 92 -2.17 10.19 7.38
N VAL A 93 -1.45 10.11 8.50
CA VAL A 93 0.01 10.12 8.52
C VAL A 93 0.53 8.71 8.79
N VAL A 94 1.36 8.19 7.89
CA VAL A 94 2.10 6.93 8.06
C VAL A 94 3.53 7.25 8.48
N LEU A 95 3.96 6.68 9.60
CA LEU A 95 5.33 6.77 10.09
C LEU A 95 6.06 5.45 9.81
N ASP A 96 7.16 5.51 9.07
CA ASP A 96 8.07 4.38 8.87
C ASP A 96 9.51 4.74 9.31
N PRO A 97 9.91 4.39 10.54
CA PRO A 97 11.24 4.74 11.06
C PRO A 97 12.36 3.85 10.51
N MET A 98 12.04 2.85 9.68
CA MET A 98 12.99 1.89 9.09
C MET A 98 12.59 1.57 7.65
N MET A 99 12.44 2.62 6.83
CA MET A 99 11.81 2.51 5.52
C MET A 99 12.58 1.65 4.51
N GLY A 100 13.88 1.48 4.73
CA GLY A 100 14.77 0.70 3.88
C GLY A 100 14.60 1.05 2.41
N GLY A 101 14.08 0.08 1.66
CA GLY A 101 13.90 0.22 0.23
C GLY A 101 12.73 1.12 -0.22
N GLY A 102 11.97 1.70 0.71
CA GLY A 102 10.92 2.69 0.43
C GLY A 102 9.56 2.13 0.01
N THR A 103 9.35 0.81 0.08
CA THR A 103 8.08 0.19 -0.32
C THR A 103 6.89 0.76 0.46
N THR A 104 7.02 0.90 1.78
CA THR A 104 5.98 1.49 2.64
C THR A 104 5.62 2.91 2.20
N VAL A 105 6.65 3.71 1.90
CA VAL A 105 6.50 5.12 1.53
C VAL A 105 5.69 5.24 0.24
N VAL A 106 6.10 4.51 -0.79
CA VAL A 106 5.43 4.56 -2.10
C VAL A 106 4.00 4.03 -2.01
N GLU A 107 3.77 2.89 -1.35
CA GLU A 107 2.41 2.34 -1.27
C GLU A 107 1.48 3.21 -0.41
N ALA A 108 1.96 3.84 0.66
CA ALA A 108 1.15 4.79 1.44
C ALA A 108 0.83 6.06 0.65
N LEU A 109 1.81 6.67 -0.03
CA LEU A 109 1.60 7.88 -0.85
C LEU A 109 0.57 7.66 -1.97
N ARG A 110 0.52 6.46 -2.56
CA ARG A 110 -0.48 6.10 -3.58
C ARG A 110 -1.92 6.11 -3.07
N THR A 111 -2.12 6.17 -1.76
CA THR A 111 -3.45 6.11 -1.13
C THR A 111 -3.87 7.44 -0.49
N GLY A 112 -3.24 8.54 -0.89
CA GLY A 112 -3.52 9.89 -0.36
C GLY A 112 -2.91 10.19 1.01
N CYS A 113 -2.26 9.21 1.64
CA CYS A 113 -1.63 9.41 2.94
C CYS A 113 -0.43 10.37 2.87
N LYS A 114 -0.19 11.07 3.97
CA LYS A 114 1.10 11.72 4.25
C LYS A 114 2.05 10.70 4.84
N VAL A 115 3.33 10.78 4.50
CA VAL A 115 4.33 9.84 5.00
C VAL A 115 5.48 10.59 5.65
N VAL A 116 5.89 10.14 6.84
CA VAL A 116 7.15 10.51 7.49
C VAL A 116 7.97 9.24 7.56
N ALA A 117 9.15 9.26 6.95
CA ALA A 117 9.98 8.06 6.85
C ALA A 117 11.46 8.38 7.06
N GLN A 118 12.19 7.41 7.60
CA GLN A 118 13.61 7.54 7.89
C GLN A 118 14.31 6.18 7.72
N ASP A 119 15.59 6.22 7.39
CA ASP A 119 16.47 5.06 7.49
C ASP A 119 17.86 5.48 7.96
N LEU A 120 18.56 4.61 8.68
CA LEU A 120 19.94 4.87 9.10
C LEU A 120 20.92 4.74 7.92
N ASN A 121 20.60 3.89 6.94
CA ASN A 121 21.47 3.64 5.83
C ASN A 121 21.40 4.82 4.83
N PRO A 122 22.54 5.48 4.54
CA PRO A 122 22.57 6.67 3.69
C PRO A 122 22.08 6.40 2.27
N VAL A 123 22.20 5.17 1.77
CA VAL A 123 21.73 4.80 0.43
C VAL A 123 20.20 4.65 0.41
N ALA A 124 19.56 4.15 1.49
CA ALA A 124 18.10 4.10 1.58
C ALA A 124 17.52 5.52 1.62
N TRP A 125 18.06 6.35 2.51
CA TRP A 125 17.65 7.74 2.67
C TRP A 125 17.81 8.57 1.38
N PHE A 126 18.82 8.29 0.56
CA PHE A 126 19.04 9.02 -0.70
C PHE A 126 18.08 8.61 -1.83
N LEU A 127 17.58 7.38 -1.82
CA LEU A 127 16.84 6.80 -2.94
C LEU A 127 15.31 6.86 -2.80
N VAL A 128 14.80 7.17 -1.61
CA VAL A 128 13.37 7.13 -1.25
C VAL A 128 12.89 8.53 -0.91
#